data_AF-A0A514ZYB4-F1
#
_entry.id   AF-A0A514ZYB4-F1
#
_cell.length_a   1.000
_cell.length_b   1.000
_cell.length_c   1.000
_cell.angle_alpha   90.00
_cell.angle_beta   90.00
_cell.angle_gamma   90.00
#
_symmetry.space_group_name_H-M   'P 1'
#
loop_
_entity.id
_entity.type
_entity.pdbx_description
1 polymer ?
#
loop_
_entity_poly.entity_id
_entity_poly.type
_entity_poly.pdbx_seq_one_letter_code
_entity_poly.pdbx_strand_id
1 'polypeptide(L)'
;MASPINIHLLKEYIKTFIATEVVFPGIPPRQWGAEFSRSELNAIYVGLKFVIKKAHPLQDRAMIAAFEQIDESESLNLHWFLYDYWREVVIILGLYPNLGDSHPSSYSPRQPYQGWSWH
;
A
#
# COMPACT_ATOMS: atom_id res chain seq x y z
N MET A 1 12.66 1.17 15.69
CA MET A 1 11.76 2.30 15.37
C MET A 1 10.64 1.75 14.51
N ALA A 2 9.37 1.90 14.90
CA ALA A 2 8.25 1.40 14.10
C ALA A 2 8.15 2.25 12.83
N SER A 3 8.25 1.63 11.66
CA SER A 3 8.05 2.30 10.39
C SER A 3 6.60 2.82 10.31
N PRO A 4 6.37 4.07 9.86
CA PRO A 4 5.02 4.61 9.73
C PRO A 4 4.18 3.75 8.78
N ILE A 5 2.90 3.57 9.10
CA ILE A 5 1.95 2.86 8.23
C ILE A 5 1.77 3.70 6.97
N ASN A 6 2.38 3.27 5.87
CA ASN A 6 2.31 3.99 4.60
C ASN A 6 1.30 3.30 3.68
N ILE A 7 0.01 3.58 3.90
CA ILE A 7 -1.07 3.04 3.07
C ILE A 7 -0.94 3.52 1.61
N HIS A 8 -0.38 4.71 1.37
CA HIS A 8 -0.13 5.20 0.01
C HIS A 8 0.82 4.28 -0.75
N LEU A 9 1.94 3.90 -0.11
CA LEU A 9 2.92 3.01 -0.71
C LEU A 9 2.36 1.60 -0.95
N LEU A 10 1.49 1.09 -0.06
CA LEU A 10 0.76 -0.16 -0.30
C LEU A 10 -0.15 -0.05 -1.53
N LYS A 11 -0.88 1.06 -1.68
CA LYS A 11 -1.73 1.29 -2.86
C LYS A 11 -0.92 1.42 -4.15
N GLU A 12 0.23 2.09 -4.12
CA GLU A 12 1.18 2.14 -5.24
C GLU A 12 1.71 0.74 -5.61
N TYR A 13 2.08 -0.04 -4.61
CA TYR A 13 2.59 -1.41 -4.79
C TYR A 13 1.53 -2.30 -5.45
N ILE A 14 0.30 -2.29 -4.94
CA ILE A 14 -0.85 -2.98 -5.55
C ILE A 14 -1.05 -2.53 -7.00
N LYS A 15 -1.10 -1.21 -7.25
CA LYS A 15 -1.29 -0.66 -8.60
C LYS A 15 -0.19 -1.03 -9.59
N THR A 16 1.02 -1.28 -9.10
CA THR A 16 2.12 -1.75 -9.96
C THR A 16 1.79 -3.11 -10.59
N PHE A 17 0.99 -3.96 -9.91
CA PHE A 17 0.57 -5.27 -10.44
C PHE A 17 -0.71 -5.21 -11.26
N ILE A 18 -1.66 -4.36 -10.88
CA ILE A 18 -2.99 -4.28 -11.51
C ILE A 18 -3.19 -2.97 -12.28
N ALA A 19 -2.15 -2.51 -12.98
CA ALA A 19 -2.10 -1.19 -13.63
C ALA A 19 -3.24 -0.92 -14.63
N THR A 20 -3.92 -1.96 -15.12
CA THR A 20 -5.09 -1.86 -16.01
C THR A 20 -6.41 -1.62 -15.27
N GLU A 21 -6.45 -1.80 -13.95
CA GLU A 21 -7.66 -1.69 -13.15
C GLU A 21 -7.75 -0.34 -12.40
N VAL A 22 -8.93 0.29 -12.45
CA VAL A 22 -9.20 1.56 -11.76
C VAL A 22 -9.61 1.29 -10.29
N VAL A 23 -8.69 0.72 -9.52
CA VAL A 23 -8.89 0.38 -8.10
C VAL A 23 -8.68 1.53 -7.12
N PHE A 24 -7.75 2.45 -7.43
CA PHE A 24 -7.45 3.62 -6.59
C PHE A 24 -7.33 4.88 -7.47
N PRO A 25 -8.37 5.72 -7.57
CA PRO A 25 -8.30 6.94 -8.37
C PRO A 25 -7.23 7.89 -7.81
N GLY A 26 -6.47 8.54 -8.69
CA GLY A 26 -5.45 9.53 -8.30
C GLY A 26 -4.10 8.95 -7.82
N ILE A 27 -3.98 7.63 -7.65
CA ILE A 27 -2.68 6.99 -7.35
C ILE A 27 -2.10 6.44 -8.66
N PRO A 28 -0.93 6.90 -9.13
CA PRO A 28 -0.28 6.33 -10.29
C PRO A 28 0.39 4.99 -9.93
N PRO A 29 0.49 4.02 -10.88
CA PRO A 29 1.38 2.88 -10.70
C PRO A 29 2.84 3.36 -10.65
N ARG A 30 3.70 2.59 -9.97
CA ARG A 30 5.15 2.89 -9.98
C ARG A 30 5.68 2.78 -11.42
N GLN A 31 6.64 3.64 -11.75
CA GLN A 31 7.27 3.63 -13.07
C GLN A 31 8.04 2.31 -13.29
N TRP A 32 7.98 1.79 -14.50
CA TRP A 32 8.70 0.58 -14.89
C TRP A 32 10.21 0.75 -14.67
N GLY A 33 10.86 -0.27 -14.09
CA GLY A 33 12.30 -0.24 -13.79
C GLY A 33 12.70 0.47 -12.49
N ALA A 34 11.74 1.01 -11.73
CA ALA A 34 12.00 1.51 -10.37
C ALA A 34 11.61 0.44 -9.34
N GLU A 35 12.60 -0.28 -8.81
CA GLU A 35 12.38 -1.29 -7.78
C GLU A 35 11.95 -0.67 -6.44
N PHE A 36 11.21 -1.44 -5.64
CA PHE A 36 10.92 -1.06 -4.26
C PHE A 36 12.13 -1.36 -3.39
N SER A 37 12.60 -0.35 -2.67
CA SER A 37 13.67 -0.51 -1.68
C SER A 37 13.23 -1.41 -0.53
N ARG A 38 14.19 -1.99 0.20
CA ARG A 38 13.90 -2.84 1.36
C ARG A 38 13.09 -2.13 2.45
N SER A 39 13.33 -0.85 2.67
CA SER A 39 12.57 -0.03 3.61
C SER A 39 11.13 0.19 3.15
N GLU A 40 10.91 0.37 1.85
CA GLU A 40 9.58 0.47 1.25
C GLU A 40 8.81 -0.85 1.37
N LEU A 41 9.46 -1.97 1.05
CA LEU A 41 8.87 -3.31 1.19
C LEU A 41 8.47 -3.62 2.63
N ASN A 42 9.29 -3.21 3.60
CA ASN A 42 8.95 -3.31 5.02
C ASN A 42 7.73 -2.45 5.39
N ALA A 43 7.64 -1.21 4.87
CA ALA A 43 6.48 -0.35 5.10
C ALA A 43 5.20 -0.93 4.45
N ILE A 44 5.32 -1.59 3.30
CA ILE A 44 4.23 -2.32 2.63
C ILE A 44 3.78 -3.50 3.49
N TYR A 45 4.71 -4.32 3.99
CA TYR A 45 4.40 -5.44 4.89
C TYR A 45 3.67 -4.96 6.16
N VAL A 46 4.15 -3.88 6.79
CA VAL A 46 3.47 -3.27 7.94
C VAL A 46 2.06 -2.82 7.55
N GLY A 47 1.89 -2.15 6.40
CA GLY A 47 0.58 -1.75 5.88
C GLY A 47 -0.37 -2.94 5.71
N LEU A 48 0.10 -4.03 5.09
CA LEU A 48 -0.68 -5.26 4.93
C LEU A 48 -1.07 -5.86 6.28
N LYS A 49 -0.16 -5.92 7.24
CA LYS A 49 -0.46 -6.40 8.59
C LYS A 49 -1.62 -5.62 9.24
N PHE A 50 -1.74 -4.33 8.95
CA PHE A 50 -2.89 -3.53 9.39
C PHE A 50 -4.18 -3.86 8.65
N VAL A 51 -4.12 -4.09 7.34
CA VAL A 51 -5.27 -4.55 6.53
C VAL A 51 -5.77 -5.90 7.04
N ILE A 52 -4.87 -6.86 7.24
CA ILE A 52 -5.21 -8.21 7.71
C ILE A 52 -5.88 -8.18 9.09
N LYS A 53 -5.49 -7.27 9.98
CA LYS A 53 -6.17 -7.08 11.28
C LYS A 53 -7.61 -6.57 11.16
N LYS A 54 -8.01 -6.05 10.00
CA LYS A 54 -9.37 -5.59 9.70
C LYS A 54 -10.17 -6.59 8.86
N ALA A 55 -9.53 -7.65 8.38
CA ALA A 55 -10.16 -8.71 7.62
C ALA A 55 -11.16 -9.48 8.49
N HIS A 56 -12.23 -9.96 7.87
CA HIS A 56 -13.24 -10.75 8.54
C HIS A 56 -12.75 -12.20 8.71
N PRO A 57 -12.62 -12.72 9.95
CA PRO A 57 -11.89 -13.95 10.23
C PRO A 57 -12.45 -15.21 9.56
N LEU A 58 -13.75 -15.21 9.23
CA LEU A 58 -14.39 -16.34 8.53
C LEU A 58 -14.45 -16.19 7.01
N GLN A 59 -14.51 -14.95 6.50
CA GLN A 59 -14.66 -14.70 5.06
C GLN A 59 -13.29 -14.63 4.40
N ASP A 60 -12.33 -13.99 5.07
CA ASP A 60 -10.98 -13.74 4.58
C ASP A 60 -9.98 -14.76 5.11
N ARG A 61 -10.44 -15.91 5.60
CA ARG A 61 -9.60 -16.92 6.28
C ARG A 61 -8.40 -17.35 5.43
N ALA A 62 -8.61 -17.55 4.13
CA ALA A 62 -7.55 -17.96 3.21
C ALA A 62 -6.47 -16.86 3.07
N MET A 63 -6.89 -15.61 2.89
CA MET A 63 -5.99 -14.46 2.84
C MET A 63 -5.21 -14.30 4.16
N ILE A 64 -5.88 -14.41 5.31
CA ILE A 64 -5.23 -14.33 6.63
C ILE A 64 -4.17 -15.43 6.78
N ALA A 65 -4.54 -16.68 6.51
CA ALA A 65 -3.63 -17.82 6.63
C ALA A 65 -2.46 -17.77 5.64
N ALA A 66 -2.66 -17.21 4.45
CA ALA A 66 -1.59 -16.99 3.49
C ALA A 66 -0.62 -15.90 3.97
N PHE A 67 -1.15 -14.81 4.54
CA PHE A 67 -0.30 -13.74 5.08
C PHE A 67 0.55 -14.20 6.27
N GLU A 68 0.01 -15.06 7.14
CA GLU A 68 0.73 -15.61 8.29
C GLU A 68 1.94 -16.48 7.91
N GLN A 69 2.00 -16.97 6.67
CA GLN A 69 3.12 -17.76 6.14
C GLN A 69 4.24 -16.89 5.55
N ILE A 70 4.03 -15.58 5.43
CA ILE A 70 5.02 -14.66 4.85
C ILE A 70 6.08 -14.33 5.91
N ASP A 71 7.32 -14.69 5.62
CA ASP A 71 8.47 -14.14 6.34
C ASP A 71 8.66 -12.65 5.98
N GLU A 72 8.72 -11.78 6.99
CA GLU A 72 8.93 -10.32 6.86
C GLU A 72 10.23 -9.98 6.09
N SER A 73 11.19 -10.90 6.05
CA SER A 73 12.45 -10.74 5.34
C SER A 73 12.39 -11.06 3.83
N GLU A 74 11.32 -11.68 3.34
CA GLU A 74 11.21 -12.21 1.97
C GLU A 74 10.23 -11.39 1.11
N SER A 75 10.78 -10.42 0.36
CA SER A 75 10.01 -9.52 -0.51
C SER A 75 9.25 -10.21 -1.64
N LEU A 76 9.72 -11.38 -2.10
CA LEU A 76 9.07 -12.14 -3.16
C LEU A 76 7.72 -12.72 -2.68
N ASN A 77 7.60 -13.06 -1.39
CA ASN A 77 6.36 -13.60 -0.84
C ASN A 77 5.26 -12.53 -0.77
N LEU A 78 5.62 -11.27 -0.50
CA LEU A 78 4.70 -10.15 -0.58
C LEU A 78 4.10 -9.98 -1.97
N HIS A 79 4.91 -10.19 -3.01
CA HIS A 79 4.48 -10.10 -4.40
C HIS A 79 3.44 -11.17 -4.72
N TRP A 80 3.74 -12.44 -4.43
CA TRP A 80 2.81 -13.55 -4.68
C TRP A 80 1.52 -13.42 -3.88
N PHE A 81 1.64 -13.05 -2.60
CA PHE A 81 0.48 -12.81 -1.76
C PHE A 81 -0.47 -11.76 -2.35
N LEU A 82 0.08 -10.62 -2.78
CA LEU A 82 -0.75 -9.57 -3.36
C LEU A 82 -1.26 -9.94 -4.75
N TYR A 83 -0.53 -10.72 -5.54
CA TYR A 83 -1.04 -11.24 -6.80
C TYR A 83 -2.32 -12.06 -6.59
N ASP A 84 -2.36 -12.89 -5.54
CA ASP A 84 -3.50 -13.76 -5.25
C ASP A 84 -4.67 -13.03 -4.55
N TYR A 85 -4.37 -12.08 -3.64
CA TYR A 85 -5.37 -11.51 -2.71
C TYR A 85 -5.57 -9.99 -2.82
N TRP A 86 -5.12 -9.35 -3.91
CA TRP A 86 -5.25 -7.89 -4.02
C TRP A 86 -6.70 -7.40 -3.94
N ARG A 87 -7.70 -8.19 -4.39
CA ARG A 87 -9.11 -7.78 -4.41
C ARG A 87 -9.65 -7.60 -3.00
N GLU A 88 -9.43 -8.59 -2.15
CA GLU A 88 -9.80 -8.59 -0.74
C GLU A 88 -9.11 -7.43 -0.02
N VAL A 89 -7.81 -7.23 -0.28
CA VAL A 89 -7.05 -6.10 0.26
C VAL A 89 -7.64 -4.75 -0.18
N VAL A 90 -7.98 -4.58 -1.46
CA VAL A 90 -8.61 -3.36 -1.99
C VAL A 90 -9.98 -3.13 -1.36
N ILE A 91 -10.80 -4.17 -1.20
CA ILE A 91 -12.12 -4.08 -0.56
C ILE A 91 -11.98 -3.57 0.87
N ILE A 92 -11.09 -4.16 1.67
CA ILE A 92 -10.85 -3.75 3.06
C ILE A 92 -10.34 -2.31 3.10
N LEU A 93 -9.41 -1.92 2.21
CA LEU A 93 -8.93 -0.54 2.10
C LEU A 93 -10.04 0.45 1.72
N GLY A 94 -11.03 0.03 0.94
CA GLY A 94 -12.21 0.83 0.59
C GLY A 94 -13.20 0.98 1.75
N LEU A 95 -13.37 -0.06 2.56
CA LEU A 95 -14.23 -0.04 3.76
C LEU A 95 -13.65 0.84 4.87
N TYR A 96 -12.32 0.97 4.92
CA TYR A 96 -11.63 1.75 5.93
C TYR A 96 -10.67 2.77 5.28
N PRO A 97 -11.19 3.85 4.67
CA PRO A 97 -10.37 4.83 3.97
C PRO A 97 -9.36 5.54 4.88
N ASN A 98 -9.68 5.64 6.17
CA ASN A 98 -8.87 6.32 7.18
C ASN A 98 -7.81 5.40 7.84
N LEU A 99 -7.52 4.22 7.28
CA LEU A 99 -6.52 3.30 7.85
C LEU A 99 -5.11 3.89 7.95
N GLY A 100 -4.83 4.96 7.19
CA GLY A 100 -3.58 5.71 7.23
C GLY A 100 -3.63 7.01 8.05
N ASP A 101 -4.80 7.44 8.53
CA ASP A 101 -5.03 8.81 9.03
C ASP A 101 -4.83 8.98 10.55
N SER A 102 -4.37 7.95 11.26
CA SER A 102 -4.10 8.02 12.70
C SER A 102 -2.83 8.82 13.07
N HIS A 103 -2.43 9.84 12.29
CA HIS A 103 -1.51 10.90 12.72
C HIS A 103 -1.55 12.12 11.76
N PRO A 104 -1.38 13.37 12.24
CA PRO A 104 -1.32 14.56 11.39
C PRO A 104 -0.25 14.43 10.32
N SER A 105 -0.72 14.46 9.09
CA SER A 105 0.06 14.65 7.88
C SER A 105 0.85 15.96 7.99
N SER A 106 2.17 15.86 8.17
CA SER A 106 3.11 16.91 7.73
C SER A 106 3.44 16.76 6.25
N TYR A 107 2.52 16.20 5.45
CA TYR A 107 2.64 16.18 4.01
C TYR A 107 2.17 17.54 3.50
N SER A 108 3.11 18.48 3.35
CA SER A 108 2.91 19.60 2.44
C SER A 108 3.06 19.05 1.03
N PRO A 109 2.02 19.04 0.17
CA PRO A 109 2.23 18.83 -1.24
C PRO A 109 3.25 19.87 -1.71
N ARG A 110 4.35 19.44 -2.34
CA ARG A 110 5.29 20.36 -2.99
C ARG A 110 4.46 21.17 -3.98
N GLN A 111 4.26 22.46 -3.68
CA GLN A 111 3.62 23.37 -4.62
C GLN A 111 4.44 23.37 -5.91
N PRO A 112 3.80 23.25 -7.09
CA PRO A 112 4.50 23.51 -8.33
C PRO A 112 4.91 24.99 -8.35
N TYR A 113 6.19 25.23 -8.69
CA TYR A 113 6.84 26.53 -8.87
C TYR A 113 5.88 27.68 -9.23
N GLN A 114 5.69 28.62 -8.30
CA GLN A 114 5.29 30.00 -8.64
C GLN A 114 6.49 30.90 -8.44
N GLY A 115 7.07 31.37 -9.54
CA GLY A 115 8.26 32.22 -9.49
C GLY A 115 8.64 32.79 -10.84
N TRP A 116 7.69 33.44 -11.54
CA TRP A 116 7.99 34.45 -12.55
C TRP A 116 7.06 35.64 -12.29
N SER A 117 7.54 36.60 -11.52
CA SER A 117 6.92 37.92 -11.40
C SER A 117 7.57 38.83 -12.43
N TRP A 118 6.78 39.33 -13.39
CA TRP A 118 7.13 40.51 -14.16
C TRP A 118 6.61 41.73 -13.40
N HIS A 119 7.52 42.61 -12.98
CA HIS A 119 7.27 44.03 -12.74
C HIS A 119 8.57 44.80 -12.95
#